data_AF-A0AA95S5X8-F1
#
_entry.id   AF-A0AA95S5X8-F1
#
_cell.length_a   1.000
_cell.length_b   1.000
_cell.length_c   1.000
_cell.angle_alpha   90.00
_cell.angle_beta   90.00
_cell.angle_gamma   90.00
#
_symmetry.space_group_name_H-M   'P 1'
#
loop_
_entity.id
_entity.type
_entity.pdbx_description
1 polymer ?
#
loop_
_entity_poly.entity_id
_entity_poly.type
_entity_poly.pdbx_seq_one_letter_code
_entity_poly.pdbx_strand_id
1 'polypeptide(L)'
;MPNTKDYEKGYKKYESKAKEYMDDKEKAVNLLNSAKKKANEKKRKLGEVWEKLQLLFEIFNAWKKGEYKEIPTGSIIMIIATIIYFVSPIDFIPDFIVGLGLIDDAAVIGFTIKQISRDLEKYKYWKLTNDY
;
A
#
# COMPACT_ATOMS: atom_id res chain seq x y z
N MET A 1 7.82 23.94 11.42
CA MET A 1 6.69 23.20 10.81
C MET A 1 6.97 23.13 9.32
N PRO A 2 6.95 21.96 8.67
CA PRO A 2 7.17 21.87 7.23
C PRO A 2 6.05 22.60 6.47
N ASN A 3 6.36 23.13 5.28
CA ASN A 3 5.46 23.98 4.50
C ASN A 3 4.37 23.13 3.81
N THR A 4 3.09 23.53 3.89
CA THR A 4 1.94 22.89 3.23
C THR A 4 2.15 22.61 1.74
N LYS A 5 2.94 23.44 1.05
CA LYS A 5 3.29 23.25 -0.37
C LYS A 5 4.20 22.03 -0.62
N ASP A 6 5.06 21.67 0.33
CA ASP A 6 5.93 20.50 0.21
C ASP A 6 5.14 19.20 0.41
N TYR A 7 4.12 19.23 1.27
CA TYR A 7 3.18 18.12 1.44
C TYR A 7 2.36 17.85 0.18
N GLU A 8 1.82 18.89 -0.46
CA GLU A 8 1.04 18.76 -1.70
C GLU A 8 1.89 18.24 -2.87
N LYS A 9 3.14 18.70 -3.00
CA LYS A 9 4.09 18.21 -4.01
C LYS A 9 4.46 16.76 -3.79
N GLY A 10 4.74 16.39 -2.54
CA GLY A 10 4.99 15.01 -2.14
C GLY A 10 3.82 14.12 -2.56
N TYR A 11 2.62 14.44 -2.09
CA TYR A 11 1.39 13.70 -2.38
C TYR A 11 1.14 13.50 -3.88
N LYS A 12 1.29 14.56 -4.70
CA LYS A 12 1.14 14.47 -6.16
C LYS A 12 2.14 13.52 -6.82
N LYS A 13 3.39 13.46 -6.34
CA LYS A 13 4.40 12.54 -6.86
C LYS A 13 4.01 11.07 -6.59
N TYR A 14 3.49 10.78 -5.40
CA TYR A 14 2.99 9.44 -5.06
C TYR A 14 1.75 9.07 -5.84
N GLU A 15 0.82 10.01 -5.98
CA GLU A 15 -0.39 9.81 -6.76
C GLU A 15 -0.04 9.48 -8.22
N SER A 16 0.90 10.22 -8.81
CA SER A 16 1.36 9.99 -10.18
C SER A 16 2.02 8.62 -10.36
N LYS A 17 2.87 8.18 -9.41
CA LYS A 17 3.50 6.87 -9.53
C LYS A 17 2.51 5.74 -9.25
N ALA A 18 1.66 5.88 -8.24
CA ALA A 18 0.63 4.89 -7.97
C ALA A 18 -0.28 4.69 -9.19
N LYS A 19 -0.64 5.78 -9.88
CA LYS A 19 -1.36 5.73 -11.16
C LYS A 19 -0.60 4.96 -12.24
N GLU A 20 0.72 5.11 -12.34
CA GLU A 20 1.53 4.30 -13.27
C GLU A 20 1.38 2.79 -13.02
N TYR A 21 1.32 2.35 -11.76
CA TYR A 21 1.04 0.95 -11.41
C TYR A 21 -0.44 0.56 -11.59
N MET A 22 -1.35 1.53 -11.58
CA MET A 22 -2.76 1.26 -11.89
C MET A 22 -2.98 1.02 -13.38
N ASP A 23 -2.25 1.75 -14.23
CA ASP A 23 -2.39 1.71 -15.68
C ASP A 23 -1.52 0.60 -16.31
N ASP A 24 -0.45 0.17 -15.64
CA ASP A 24 0.49 -0.86 -16.11
C ASP A 24 0.34 -2.17 -15.33
N LYS A 25 -0.33 -3.14 -15.96
CA LYS A 25 -0.62 -4.46 -15.37
C LYS A 25 0.65 -5.25 -15.04
N GLU A 26 1.71 -5.12 -15.84
CA GLU A 26 2.96 -5.85 -15.61
C GLU A 26 3.67 -5.30 -14.37
N LYS A 27 3.77 -3.97 -14.26
CA LYS A 27 4.32 -3.31 -13.06
C LYS A 27 3.54 -3.67 -11.80
N ALA A 28 2.22 -3.69 -11.86
CA ALA A 28 1.37 -4.09 -10.73
C ALA A 28 1.67 -5.53 -10.26
N VAL A 29 1.81 -6.46 -11.21
CA VAL A 29 2.14 -7.86 -10.93
C VAL A 29 3.53 -8.00 -10.32
N ASN A 30 4.54 -7.35 -10.91
CA ASN A 30 5.92 -7.40 -10.44
C ASN A 30 6.06 -6.80 -9.04
N LEU A 31 5.39 -5.67 -8.78
CA LEU A 31 5.34 -5.06 -7.46
C LEU A 31 4.76 -6.01 -6.40
N LEU A 32 3.61 -6.61 -6.70
CA LEU A 32 2.93 -7.54 -5.80
C LEU A 32 3.79 -8.78 -5.51
N ASN A 33 4.45 -9.33 -6.53
CA ASN A 33 5.31 -10.50 -6.38
C ASN A 33 6.55 -10.20 -5.51
N SER A 34 7.23 -9.08 -5.78
CA SER A 34 8.37 -8.64 -4.96
C SER A 34 7.96 -8.37 -3.51
N ALA A 35 6.80 -7.75 -3.30
CA ALA A 35 6.27 -7.48 -1.98
C ALA A 35 5.94 -8.76 -1.20
N LYS A 36 5.24 -9.71 -1.84
CA LYS A 36 4.93 -11.01 -1.24
C LYS A 36 6.19 -11.78 -0.87
N LYS A 37 7.18 -11.82 -1.76
CA LYS A 37 8.47 -12.47 -1.52
C LYS A 37 9.17 -11.86 -0.30
N LYS A 38 9.34 -10.53 -0.28
CA LYS A 38 9.99 -9.81 0.83
C LYS A 38 9.25 -9.99 2.16
N ALA A 39 7.91 -9.95 2.15
CA ALA A 39 7.09 -10.17 3.34
C ALA A 39 7.27 -11.58 3.91
N ASN A 40 7.31 -12.60 3.05
CA ASN A 40 7.48 -13.99 3.46
C ASN A 40 8.89 -14.26 4.02
N GLU A 41 9.94 -13.74 3.37
CA GLU A 41 11.33 -13.83 3.86
C GLU A 41 11.49 -13.18 5.24
N LYS A 42 10.73 -12.10 5.50
CA LYS A 42 10.78 -11.34 6.77
C LYS A 42 9.64 -11.68 7.73
N LYS A 43 8.84 -12.72 7.50
CA LYS A 43 7.63 -13.04 8.28
C LYS A 43 7.84 -12.98 9.80
N ARG A 44 8.91 -13.62 10.30
CA ARG A 44 9.24 -13.63 11.74
C ARG A 44 9.51 -12.24 12.31
N LYS A 45 10.19 -11.38 11.55
CA LYS A 45 10.52 -10.00 11.96
C LYS A 45 9.30 -9.07 11.89
N LEU A 46 8.38 -9.35 10.97
CA LEU A 46 7.19 -8.53 10.75
C LEU A 46 6.08 -8.81 11.76
N GLY A 47 6.00 -10.02 12.33
CA GLY A 47 4.97 -10.37 13.31
C GLY A 47 3.56 -10.05 12.79
N GLU A 48 2.76 -9.33 13.57
CA GLU A 48 1.39 -8.92 13.21
C GLU A 48 1.31 -8.02 11.96
N VAL A 49 2.39 -7.29 11.64
CA VAL A 49 2.44 -6.45 10.42
C VAL A 49 2.39 -7.33 9.17
N TRP A 50 2.87 -8.57 9.25
CA TRP A 50 2.81 -9.52 8.14
C TRP A 50 1.37 -9.81 7.71
N GLU A 51 0.46 -10.01 8.67
CA GLU A 51 -0.95 -10.29 8.39
C GLU A 51 -1.65 -9.08 7.74
N LYS A 52 -1.34 -7.87 8.24
CA LYS A 52 -1.82 -6.62 7.64
C LYS A 52 -1.34 -6.49 6.19
N LEU A 53 -0.07 -6.81 5.91
CA LEU A 53 0.47 -6.82 4.56
C LEU A 53 -0.23 -7.85 3.66
N GLN A 54 -0.54 -9.05 4.16
CA GLN A 54 -1.29 -10.04 3.38
C GLN A 54 -2.66 -9.49 2.96
N LEU A 55 -3.38 -8.85 3.88
CA LEU A 55 -4.67 -8.25 3.56
C LEU A 55 -4.54 -7.15 2.47
N LEU A 56 -3.49 -6.31 2.53
CA LEU A 56 -3.21 -5.32 1.48
C LEU A 56 -2.92 -5.99 0.12
N PHE A 57 -2.20 -7.11 0.13
CA PHE A 57 -1.87 -7.86 -1.09
C PHE A 57 -3.10 -8.53 -1.70
N GLU A 58 -4.01 -9.04 -0.88
CA GLU A 58 -5.24 -9.67 -1.31
C GLU A 58 -6.17 -8.69 -2.02
N ILE A 59 -6.47 -7.55 -1.37
CA ILE A 59 -7.35 -6.52 -1.96
C ILE A 59 -6.73 -5.92 -3.22
N PHE A 60 -5.42 -5.68 -3.25
CA PHE A 60 -4.74 -5.18 -4.44
C PHE A 60 -4.82 -6.18 -5.59
N ASN A 61 -4.69 -7.48 -5.30
CA ASN A 61 -4.81 -8.53 -6.30
C ASN A 61 -6.24 -8.66 -6.84
N ALA A 62 -7.25 -8.64 -5.96
CA ALA A 62 -8.67 -8.70 -6.33
C ALA A 62 -9.06 -7.49 -7.19
N TRP A 63 -8.61 -6.29 -6.82
CA TRP A 63 -8.79 -5.07 -7.60
C TRP A 63 -8.13 -5.17 -8.98
N LYS A 64 -6.86 -5.60 -9.04
CA LYS A 64 -6.09 -5.77 -10.29
C LYS A 64 -6.75 -6.76 -11.26
N LYS A 65 -7.37 -7.81 -10.73
CA LYS A 65 -8.10 -8.80 -11.53
C LYS A 65 -9.50 -8.33 -11.94
N GLY A 66 -9.99 -7.22 -11.37
CA GLY A 66 -11.34 -6.73 -11.56
C GLY A 66 -12.41 -7.49 -10.78
N GLU A 67 -12.01 -8.37 -9.85
CA GLU A 67 -12.91 -9.15 -8.97
C GLU A 67 -13.57 -8.23 -7.92
N TYR A 68 -12.84 -7.22 -7.42
CA TYR A 68 -13.33 -6.27 -6.43
C TYR A 68 -13.05 -4.81 -6.84
N LYS A 69 -14.08 -4.07 -7.26
CA LYS A 69 -13.98 -2.67 -7.74
C LYS A 69 -14.64 -1.64 -6.83
N GLU A 70 -15.24 -2.05 -5.72
CA GLU A 70 -15.93 -1.15 -4.78
C GLU A 70 -14.97 -0.31 -3.92
N ILE A 71 -13.68 -0.66 -3.91
CA ILE A 71 -12.66 0.11 -3.21
C ILE A 71 -12.46 1.50 -3.85
N PRO A 72 -12.46 2.58 -3.06
CA PRO A 72 -12.15 3.92 -3.56
C PRO A 72 -10.75 4.00 -4.18
N THR A 73 -10.62 4.79 -5.25
CA THR A 73 -9.34 5.00 -5.95
C THR A 73 -8.24 5.51 -5.02
N GLY A 74 -8.57 6.43 -4.10
CA GLY A 74 -7.62 6.95 -3.11
C GLY A 74 -7.07 5.84 -2.21
N SER A 75 -7.89 4.86 -1.84
CA SER A 75 -7.48 3.72 -1.01
C SER A 75 -6.55 2.79 -1.77
N ILE A 76 -6.81 2.52 -3.06
CA ILE A 76 -5.88 1.77 -3.92
C ILE A 76 -4.54 2.51 -4.08
N ILE A 77 -4.57 3.82 -4.26
CA ILE A 77 -3.34 4.63 -4.34
C ILE A 77 -2.52 4.52 -3.05
N MET A 78 -3.15 4.60 -1.88
CA MET A 78 -2.47 4.42 -0.59
C MET A 78 -1.88 3.01 -0.44
N ILE A 79 -2.60 1.97 -0.89
CA ILE A 79 -2.12 0.58 -0.86
C ILE A 79 -0.88 0.45 -1.74
N ILE A 80 -0.95 0.89 -3.00
CA ILE A 80 0.16 0.81 -3.94
C ILE A 80 1.37 1.58 -3.41
N ALA A 81 1.19 2.80 -2.90
CA ALA A 81 2.26 3.59 -2.30
C ALA A 81 2.92 2.88 -1.11
N THR A 82 2.12 2.27 -0.24
CA THR A 82 2.62 1.49 0.91
C THR A 82 3.42 0.28 0.47
N ILE A 83 2.96 -0.43 -0.57
CA ILE A 83 3.65 -1.61 -1.11
C ILE A 83 4.97 -1.21 -1.79
N ILE A 84 5.00 -0.12 -2.56
CA ILE A 84 6.22 0.42 -3.17
C ILE A 84 7.25 0.74 -2.08
N TYR A 85 6.84 1.49 -1.06
CA TYR A 85 7.70 1.82 0.08
C TYR A 85 8.21 0.54 0.77
N PHE A 86 7.32 -0.43 1.02
CA PHE A 86 7.71 -1.69 1.64
C PHE A 86 8.72 -2.49 0.80
N VAL A 87 8.64 -2.47 -0.54
CA VAL A 87 9.58 -3.20 -1.42
C VAL A 87 10.93 -2.49 -1.51
N SER A 88 10.95 -1.21 -1.82
CA SER A 88 12.18 -0.40 -1.94
C SER A 88 11.97 0.98 -1.30
N PRO A 89 12.30 1.13 0.00
CA PRO A 89 12.17 2.43 0.68
C PRO A 89 13.06 3.51 0.04
N ILE A 90 14.28 3.15 -0.35
CA ILE A 90 15.31 4.09 -0.81
C ILE A 90 14.92 4.76 -2.14
N ASP A 91 14.23 4.04 -3.03
CA ASP A 91 13.82 4.60 -4.33
C ASP A 91 12.63 5.57 -4.23
N PHE A 92 11.97 5.65 -3.07
CA PHE A 92 10.68 6.32 -2.93
C PHE A 92 10.55 7.29 -1.74
N ILE A 93 11.55 7.38 -0.86
CA ILE A 93 11.56 8.36 0.24
C ILE A 93 11.73 9.78 -0.34
N PRO A 94 10.81 10.70 -0.07
CA PRO A 94 11.00 12.12 -0.30
C PRO A 94 11.59 12.76 0.95
N ASP A 95 12.37 13.82 0.74
CA ASP A 95 13.11 14.52 1.79
C ASP A 95 12.27 14.95 3.01
N PHE A 96 10.95 15.12 2.86
CA PHE A 96 10.05 15.51 3.96
C PHE A 96 9.77 14.40 4.98
N ILE A 97 9.83 13.10 4.61
CA ILE A 97 9.67 11.99 5.58
C ILE A 97 10.91 11.88 6.46
N VAL A 98 12.08 12.13 5.88
CA VAL A 98 13.35 12.23 6.62
C VAL A 98 13.27 13.33 7.70
N GLY A 99 12.58 14.44 7.43
CA GLY A 99 12.38 15.54 8.38
C GLY A 99 11.35 15.31 9.51
N LEU A 100 10.51 14.26 9.42
CA LEU A 100 9.46 13.96 10.41
C LEU A 100 9.83 12.83 11.39
N GLY A 101 10.94 12.12 11.19
CA GLY A 101 11.38 11.03 12.07
C GLY A 101 10.53 9.75 12.02
N LEU A 102 9.65 9.60 11.02
CA LEU A 102 8.73 8.45 10.87
C LEU A 102 9.34 7.28 10.08
N ILE A 103 10.57 6.88 10.40
CA ILE A 103 11.35 5.91 9.61
C ILE A 103 11.24 4.49 10.20
N ASP A 104 10.02 4.03 10.46
CA ASP A 104 9.76 2.63 10.82
C ASP A 104 8.75 2.00 9.83
N ASP A 105 9.11 0.87 9.22
CA ASP A 105 8.29 0.14 8.24
C ASP A 105 6.90 -0.17 8.81
N ALA A 106 6.80 -0.42 10.12
CA ALA A 106 5.55 -0.69 10.82
C ALA A 106 4.64 0.55 10.94
N ALA A 107 5.21 1.75 11.07
CA ALA A 107 4.45 2.99 11.24
C ALA A 107 3.72 3.38 9.96
N VAL A 108 4.39 3.25 8.80
CA VAL A 108 3.78 3.53 7.48
C VAL A 108 2.63 2.57 7.20
N ILE A 109 2.86 1.27 7.41
CA ILE A 109 1.82 0.25 7.20
C ILE A 109 0.66 0.48 8.17
N GLY A 110 0.93 0.75 9.45
CA GLY A 110 -0.08 1.04 10.45
C GLY A 110 -0.92 2.28 10.11
N PHE A 111 -0.29 3.35 9.64
CA PHE A 111 -0.98 4.56 9.18
C PHE A 111 -1.91 4.26 8.00
N THR A 112 -1.44 3.54 6.99
CA THR A 112 -2.26 3.15 5.83
C THR A 112 -3.45 2.33 6.27
N ILE A 113 -3.24 1.25 7.04
CA ILE A 113 -4.34 0.40 7.55
C ILE A 113 -5.36 1.23 8.32
N LYS A 114 -4.93 2.19 9.14
CA LYS A 114 -5.85 3.07 9.87
C LYS A 114 -6.69 3.93 8.91
N GLN A 115 -6.07 4.53 7.90
CA GLN A 115 -6.76 5.38 6.91
C GLN A 115 -7.78 4.61 6.08
N ILE A 116 -7.46 3.40 5.63
CA ILE A 116 -8.34 2.60 4.76
C ILE A 116 -9.13 1.53 5.51
N SER A 117 -9.14 1.56 6.85
CA SER A 117 -9.75 0.52 7.71
C SER A 117 -11.18 0.16 7.30
N ARG A 118 -12.02 1.16 7.02
CA ARG A 118 -13.42 0.95 6.58
C ARG A 118 -13.51 0.21 5.25
N ASP A 119 -12.61 0.50 4.31
CA ASP A 119 -12.59 -0.16 3.00
C ASP A 119 -12.05 -1.60 3.10
N LEU A 120 -11.11 -1.83 4.03
CA LEU A 120 -10.63 -3.17 4.35
C LEU A 120 -11.73 -4.03 4.98
N GLU A 121 -12.55 -3.49 5.88
CA GLU A 121 -13.68 -4.23 6.45
C GLU A 121 -14.73 -4.58 5.39
N LYS A 122 -15.04 -3.67 4.47
CA LYS A 122 -15.90 -3.96 3.31
C LYS A 122 -15.33 -5.09 2.44
N TYR A 123 -14.03 -5.03 2.16
CA TYR A 123 -13.37 -6.07 1.38
C TYR A 123 -13.39 -7.43 2.09
N LYS A 124 -13.14 -7.47 3.41
CA LYS A 124 -13.26 -8.70 4.21
C LYS A 124 -14.67 -9.27 4.14
N TYR A 125 -15.69 -8.44 4.28
CA TYR A 125 -17.08 -8.87 4.18
C TYR A 125 -17.39 -9.44 2.79
N TRP A 126 -17.02 -8.73 1.73
CA TRP A 126 -17.16 -9.20 0.35
C TRP A 126 -16.45 -10.54 0.12
N LYS A 127 -15.22 -10.68 0.62
CA LYS A 127 -14.45 -11.93 0.50
C LYS A 127 -15.18 -13.10 1.17
N LEU A 128 -15.72 -12.89 2.38
CA LEU A 128 -16.49 -13.91 3.08
C LEU A 128 -17.79 -14.30 2.36
N THR A 129 -18.41 -13.40 1.59
CA THR A 129 -19.64 -13.69 0.83
C THR A 129 -19.39 -14.32 -0.53
N ASN A 130 -18.16 -14.24 -1.06
CA ASN A 130 -17.80 -14.67 -2.40
C ASN A 130 -16.85 -15.89 -2.43
N ASP A 131 -16.29 -16.30 -1.29
CA ASP A 131 -15.50 -17.53 -1.12
C ASP A 131 -16.39 -18.77 -0.81
N TYR A 132 -17.73 -18.68 -0.96
CA TYR A 132 -18.72 -19.76 -0.82
C TYR A 132 -19.57 -19.94 -2.08
#